data_AF-A0A1B6GCV2-F1
#
_entry.id   AF-A0A1B6GCV2-F1
#
_cell.length_a   1.000
_cell.length_b   1.000
_cell.length_c   1.000
_cell.angle_alpha   90.00
_cell.angle_beta   90.00
_cell.angle_gamma   90.00
#
_symmetry.space_group_name_H-M   'P 1'
#
loop_
_entity.id
_entity.type
_entity.pdbx_description
1 polymer ?
#
loop_
_entity_poly.entity_id
_entity_poly.type
_entity_poly.pdbx_seq_one_letter_code
_entity_poly.pdbx_strand_id
1 'polypeptide(L)'
;ESSSIPHPVSFQDLLCDLEVISVHLVRSHHSLLWQVWPAELQRSLLEHLYELVTESSEKRHNLNTMRDMQLVQRLLRVLPDVTSPPTRQVLLALLGAVLAGQPLPQDLLAFGQFMTATLPSSAV
;
A
#
# COMPACT_ATOMS: atom_id res chain seq x y z
N GLU A 1 4.59 4.95 25.03
CA GLU A 1 5.88 4.92 24.34
C GLU A 1 5.80 5.77 23.07
N SER A 2 6.84 6.51 22.70
CA SER A 2 6.86 7.31 21.47
C SER A 2 7.05 6.38 20.25
N SER A 3 5.95 5.95 19.64
CA SER A 3 5.97 5.11 18.44
C SER A 3 6.11 5.97 17.17
N SER A 4 7.27 6.57 16.97
CA SER A 4 7.66 7.20 15.71
C SER A 4 8.37 6.18 14.81
N ILE A 5 8.23 6.33 13.48
CA ILE A 5 9.00 5.53 12.51
C ILE A 5 10.50 5.86 12.69
N PRO A 6 11.35 4.96 13.20
CA PRO A 6 12.73 5.29 13.52
C PRO A 6 13.66 5.23 12.29
N HIS A 7 13.31 4.40 11.30
CA HIS A 7 14.14 4.17 10.10
C HIS A 7 13.27 4.09 8.84
N PRO A 8 12.84 5.25 8.29
CA PRO A 8 12.02 5.28 7.07
C PRO A 8 12.69 4.58 5.89
N VAL A 9 14.03 4.59 5.80
CA VAL A 9 14.80 3.95 4.71
C VAL A 9 14.63 2.43 4.70
N SER A 10 14.69 1.75 5.86
CA SER A 10 14.49 0.29 5.91
C SER A 10 13.05 -0.10 5.62
N PHE A 11 12.08 0.75 5.97
CA PHE A 11 10.69 0.56 5.54
C PHE A 11 10.54 0.77 4.03
N GLN A 12 11.22 1.77 3.48
CA GLN A 12 11.21 2.07 2.05
C GLN A 12 11.83 0.94 1.24
N ASP A 13 12.93 0.34 1.72
CA ASP A 13 13.56 -0.83 1.09
C ASP A 13 12.61 -2.03 1.08
N LEU A 14 11.96 -2.34 2.22
CA LEU A 14 10.94 -3.39 2.31
C LEU A 14 9.75 -3.11 1.36
N LEU A 15 9.29 -1.87 1.25
CA LEU A 15 8.23 -1.43 0.34
C LEU A 15 8.66 -1.39 -1.13
N CYS A 16 9.94 -1.18 -1.41
CA CYS A 16 10.52 -1.26 -2.75
C CYS A 16 10.63 -2.71 -3.20
N ASP A 17 11.03 -3.63 -2.32
CA ASP A 17 11.02 -5.07 -2.60
C ASP A 17 9.61 -5.60 -2.94
N LEU A 18 8.58 -5.00 -2.34
CA LEU A 18 7.17 -5.26 -2.65
C LEU A 18 6.75 -4.69 -4.04
N GLU A 19 7.42 -3.64 -4.53
CA GLU A 19 7.03 -2.86 -5.73
C GLU A 19 7.74 -3.32 -7.02
N VAL A 20 8.93 -3.93 -6.94
CA VAL A 20 9.70 -4.46 -8.09
C VAL A 20 8.89 -5.43 -8.98
N ILE A 21 7.77 -5.94 -8.47
CA ILE A 21 6.98 -6.99 -9.11
C ILE A 21 5.89 -6.44 -10.06
N SER A 22 5.58 -5.14 -10.01
CA SER A 22 4.48 -4.57 -10.81
C SER A 22 4.92 -3.80 -12.07
N VAL A 23 6.22 -3.64 -12.31
CA VAL A 23 6.73 -2.92 -13.50
C VAL A 23 6.71 -3.81 -14.78
N HIS A 24 6.27 -5.06 -14.69
CA HIS A 24 6.30 -5.99 -15.82
C HIS A 24 5.00 -6.77 -16.07
N LEU A 25 3.82 -6.14 -15.93
CA LEU A 25 2.60 -6.79 -16.42
C LEU A 25 1.62 -5.83 -17.12
N VAL A 26 2.11 -5.21 -18.19
CA VAL A 26 1.30 -5.19 -19.42
C VAL A 26 1.63 -6.49 -20.15
N ARG A 27 0.73 -7.47 -20.05
CA ARG A 27 0.72 -8.78 -20.74
C ARG A 27 1.57 -9.88 -20.11
N SER A 28 0.85 -10.96 -19.80
CA SER A 28 1.31 -12.35 -19.79
C SER A 28 2.04 -12.85 -18.54
N HIS A 29 1.27 -13.64 -17.78
CA HIS A 29 1.71 -14.73 -16.93
C HIS A 29 2.38 -14.37 -15.60
N HIS A 30 1.53 -14.39 -14.57
CA HIS A 30 1.82 -14.85 -13.22
C HIS A 30 2.94 -14.07 -12.49
N SER A 31 2.50 -13.12 -11.66
CA SER A 31 3.26 -12.45 -10.61
C SER A 31 3.80 -13.48 -9.60
N LEU A 32 4.88 -14.17 -9.97
CA LEU A 32 5.45 -15.30 -9.22
C LEU A 32 6.27 -14.86 -7.99
N LEU A 33 6.56 -13.57 -7.84
CA LEU A 33 7.39 -13.07 -6.74
C LEU A 33 6.60 -12.62 -5.51
N TRP A 34 5.33 -12.20 -5.66
CA TRP A 34 4.45 -11.89 -4.52
C TRP A 34 4.11 -13.13 -3.68
N GLN A 35 4.19 -14.33 -4.28
CA GLN A 35 4.03 -15.61 -3.58
C GLN A 35 5.25 -16.01 -2.72
N VAL A 36 6.44 -15.46 -2.99
CA VAL A 36 7.68 -15.89 -2.31
C VAL A 36 7.84 -15.19 -0.96
N TRP A 37 7.26 -14.01 -0.80
CA TRP A 37 7.20 -13.35 0.50
C TRP A 37 6.20 -14.07 1.41
N PRO A 38 6.54 -14.37 2.68
CA PRO A 38 5.58 -14.95 3.62
C PRO A 38 4.36 -14.02 3.75
N ALA A 39 3.18 -14.52 3.42
CA ALA A 39 1.92 -13.76 3.55
C ALA A 39 1.71 -13.20 4.97
N GLU A 40 2.25 -13.88 5.98
CA GLU A 40 2.25 -13.46 7.38
C GLU A 40 3.12 -12.21 7.61
N LEU A 41 4.29 -12.14 6.98
CA LEU A 41 5.18 -10.99 7.13
C LEU A 41 4.61 -9.76 6.42
N GLN A 42 3.98 -9.94 5.25
CA GLN A 42 3.26 -8.87 4.57
C GLN A 42 2.12 -8.33 5.43
N ARG A 43 1.36 -9.23 6.04
CA ARG A 43 0.25 -8.88 6.94
C ARG A 43 0.74 -8.11 8.15
N SER A 44 1.74 -8.64 8.87
CA SER A 44 2.30 -7.99 10.05
C SER A 44 2.84 -6.59 9.73
N LEU A 45 3.50 -6.42 8.57
CA LEU A 45 3.95 -5.11 8.11
C LEU A 45 2.77 -4.14 7.88
N LEU A 46 1.73 -4.58 7.17
CA LEU A 46 0.54 -3.76 6.90
C LEU A 46 -0.22 -3.39 8.18
N GLU A 47 -0.35 -4.33 9.11
CA GLU A 47 -0.98 -4.11 10.42
C GLU A 47 -0.19 -3.07 11.21
N HIS A 48 1.14 -3.19 11.25
CA HIS A 48 1.99 -2.22 11.93
C HIS A 48 1.93 -0.82 11.28
N LEU A 49 1.91 -0.73 9.96
CA LEU A 49 1.72 0.55 9.26
C LEU A 49 0.37 1.17 9.61
N TYR A 50 -0.69 0.36 9.71
CA TYR A 50 -2.02 0.82 10.10
C TYR A 50 -2.04 1.37 11.53
N GLU A 51 -1.45 0.65 12.49
CA GLU A 51 -1.30 1.11 13.87
C GLU A 51 -0.52 2.44 13.94
N LEU A 52 0.55 2.58 13.14
CA LEU A 52 1.36 3.80 13.11
C LEU A 52 0.61 5.04 12.61
N VAL A 53 -0.38 4.89 11.72
CA VAL A 53 -1.19 6.02 11.22
C VAL A 53 -2.47 6.25 12.01
N THR A 54 -2.95 5.26 12.76
CA THR A 54 -4.21 5.35 13.51
C THR A 54 -4.01 5.54 15.01
N GLU A 55 -3.11 4.76 15.64
CA GLU A 55 -2.94 4.68 17.10
C GLU A 55 -1.69 5.42 17.62
N SER A 56 -0.73 5.76 16.76
CA SER A 56 0.46 6.51 17.19
C SER A 56 0.13 7.95 17.62
N SER A 57 0.81 8.42 18.69
CA SER A 57 0.81 9.83 19.11
C SER A 57 1.37 10.76 18.03
N GLU A 58 2.30 10.25 17.22
CA GLU A 58 2.98 10.95 16.12
C GLU A 58 2.33 10.67 14.75
N LYS A 59 1.05 10.26 14.74
CA LYS A 59 0.32 9.89 13.50
C LYS A 59 0.48 10.88 12.35
N ARG A 60 0.52 12.19 12.61
CA ARG A 60 0.72 13.21 11.55
C ARG A 60 2.12 13.11 10.93
N HIS A 61 3.15 12.93 11.75
CA HIS A 61 4.52 12.77 11.27
C HIS A 61 4.66 11.46 10.50
N ASN A 62 4.14 10.34 11.04
CA ASN A 62 4.16 9.04 10.38
C ASN A 62 3.41 9.08 9.04
N LEU A 63 2.25 9.74 8.98
CA LEU A 63 1.45 9.84 7.77
C LEU A 63 2.14 10.71 6.70
N ASN A 64 2.80 11.80 7.09
CA ASN A 64 3.64 12.58 6.17
C ASN A 64 4.82 11.76 5.64
N THR A 65 5.53 11.03 6.51
CA THR A 65 6.63 10.15 6.11
C THR A 65 6.16 9.04 5.16
N MET A 66 5.00 8.44 5.40
CA MET A 66 4.40 7.45 4.49
C MET A 66 3.97 8.06 3.15
N ARG A 67 3.56 9.33 3.14
CA ARG A 67 3.30 10.08 1.91
C ARG A 67 4.55 10.34 1.10
N ASP A 68 5.63 10.73 1.75
CA ASP A 68 6.93 10.95 1.09
C ASP A 68 7.44 9.66 0.43
N MET A 69 7.10 8.50 1.00
CA MET A 69 7.37 7.19 0.40
C MET A 69 6.37 6.77 -0.69
N GLN A 70 5.39 7.60 -1.04
CA GLN A 70 4.32 7.31 -1.99
C GLN A 70 3.52 6.05 -1.64
N LEU A 71 3.25 5.82 -0.34
CA LEU A 71 2.61 4.60 0.14
C LEU A 71 1.26 4.32 -0.55
N VAL A 72 0.43 5.33 -0.80
CA VAL A 72 -0.87 5.16 -1.48
C VAL A 72 -0.70 4.51 -2.86
N GLN A 73 0.25 5.01 -3.66
CA GLN A 73 0.54 4.50 -5.00
C GLN A 73 0.97 3.03 -4.95
N ARG A 74 1.84 2.71 -3.97
CA ARG A 74 2.36 1.35 -3.75
C ARG A 74 1.25 0.39 -3.32
N LEU A 75 0.40 0.80 -2.38
CA LEU A 75 -0.73 -0.02 -1.91
C LEU A 75 -1.72 -0.32 -3.04
N LEU A 76 -2.06 0.67 -3.87
CA LEU A 76 -2.96 0.48 -5.02
C LEU A 76 -2.39 -0.50 -6.05
N ARG A 77 -1.09 -0.45 -6.28
CA ARG A 77 -0.39 -1.34 -7.20
C ARG A 77 -0.37 -2.79 -6.72
N VAL A 78 -0.24 -2.98 -5.40
CA VAL A 78 -0.17 -4.29 -4.76
C VAL A 78 -1.55 -4.93 -4.55
N LEU A 79 -2.58 -4.12 -4.30
CA LEU A 79 -3.94 -4.57 -4.02
C LEU A 79 -4.46 -5.70 -4.96
N PRO A 80 -4.26 -5.67 -6.30
CA PRO A 80 -4.70 -6.77 -7.18
C PRO A 80 -3.92 -8.08 -7.00
N ASP A 81 -2.67 -8.04 -6.53
CA ASP A 81 -1.82 -9.22 -6.32
C ASP A 81 -2.11 -9.91 -4.97
N VAL A 82 -2.78 -9.23 -4.03
CA VAL A 82 -3.12 -9.78 -2.72
C VAL A 82 -4.34 -10.70 -2.82
N THR A 83 -4.07 -12.01 -2.80
CA THR A 83 -5.09 -13.07 -2.81
C THR A 83 -5.67 -13.38 -1.43
N SER A 84 -4.92 -13.10 -0.36
CA SER A 84 -5.34 -13.33 1.03
C SER A 84 -6.44 -12.34 1.47
N PRO A 85 -7.66 -12.80 1.78
CA PRO A 85 -8.74 -11.93 2.25
C PRO A 85 -8.40 -11.06 3.47
N PRO A 86 -7.79 -11.58 4.56
CA PRO A 86 -7.47 -10.76 5.73
C PRO A 86 -6.42 -9.70 5.42
N THR A 87 -5.38 -10.05 4.66
CA THR A 87 -4.33 -9.10 4.24
C THR A 87 -4.93 -7.99 3.38
N ARG A 88 -5.86 -8.33 2.47
CA ARG A 88 -6.57 -7.36 1.64
C ARG A 88 -7.41 -6.39 2.46
N GLN A 89 -8.08 -6.85 3.51
CA GLN A 89 -8.85 -5.99 4.40
C GLN A 89 -7.96 -4.95 5.11
N VAL A 90 -6.83 -5.38 5.67
CA VAL A 90 -5.87 -4.46 6.33
C VAL A 90 -5.31 -3.46 5.33
N LEU A 91 -4.97 -3.90 4.12
CA LEU A 91 -4.48 -3.02 3.05
C LEU A 91 -5.51 -1.92 2.71
N LEU A 92 -6.78 -2.31 2.52
CA LEU A 92 -7.87 -1.35 2.26
C LEU A 92 -8.11 -0.41 3.45
N ALA A 93 -8.03 -0.92 4.68
CA ALA A 93 -8.17 -0.10 5.89
C ALA A 93 -7.04 0.94 6.00
N LEU A 94 -5.80 0.54 5.73
CA LEU A 94 -4.63 1.43 5.67
C LEU A 94 -4.79 2.48 4.56
N LEU A 95 -5.20 2.07 3.36
CA LEU A 95 -5.48 3.00 2.27
C LEU A 95 -6.53 4.04 2.68
N GLY A 96 -7.63 3.60 3.32
CA GLY A 96 -8.66 4.47 3.84
C GLY A 96 -8.15 5.44 4.90
N ALA A 97 -7.32 4.96 5.85
CA ALA A 97 -6.74 5.80 6.89
C ALA A 97 -5.81 6.89 6.32
N VAL A 98 -4.97 6.54 5.34
CA VAL A 98 -4.06 7.49 4.69
C VAL A 98 -4.84 8.50 3.84
N LEU A 99 -5.85 8.05 3.10
CA LEU A 99 -6.72 8.92 2.29
C LEU A 99 -7.62 9.82 3.14
N ALA A 100 -8.03 9.40 4.34
CA ALA A 100 -8.80 10.25 5.26
C ALA A 100 -7.95 11.37 5.88
N GLY A 101 -6.63 11.15 6.01
CA GLY A 101 -5.69 12.05 6.68
C GLY A 101 -5.13 13.20 5.84
N GLN A 102 -5.88 13.78 4.88
CA GLN A 102 -5.47 14.82 3.90
C GLN A 102 -4.75 14.31 2.63
N PRO A 103 -5.45 13.65 1.69
CA PRO A 103 -4.84 13.09 0.48
C PRO A 103 -4.23 14.17 -0.41
N LEU A 104 -3.03 13.90 -0.94
CA LEU A 104 -2.45 14.77 -1.96
C LEU A 104 -3.24 14.60 -3.27
N PRO A 105 -3.26 15.61 -4.17
CA PRO A 105 -3.95 15.49 -5.45
C PRO A 105 -3.51 14.27 -6.28
N GLN A 106 -2.23 13.90 -6.19
CA GLN A 106 -1.67 12.71 -6.84
C GLN A 106 -2.24 11.40 -6.28
N ASP A 107 -2.54 11.35 -4.98
CA ASP A 107 -3.11 10.17 -4.31
C ASP A 107 -4.53 9.92 -4.83
N LEU A 108 -5.33 10.99 -4.93
CA LEU A 108 -6.68 10.94 -5.47
C LEU A 108 -6.69 10.59 -6.96
N LEU A 109 -5.77 11.16 -7.74
CA LEU A 109 -5.66 10.85 -9.17
C LEU A 109 -5.36 9.37 -9.38
N ALA A 110 -4.39 8.81 -8.67
CA ALA A 110 -4.03 7.40 -8.81
C ALA A 110 -5.13 6.48 -8.30
N PHE A 111 -5.82 6.84 -7.22
CA PHE A 111 -6.99 6.12 -6.75
C PHE A 111 -8.08 6.10 -7.83
N GLY A 112 -8.36 7.25 -8.46
CA GLY A 112 -9.28 7.36 -9.59
C GLY A 112 -8.88 6.48 -10.78
N GLN A 113 -7.62 6.55 -11.19
CA GLN A 113 -7.07 5.72 -12.27
C GLN A 113 -7.19 4.23 -11.95
N PHE A 114 -6.87 3.83 -10.73
CA PHE A 114 -7.04 2.45 -10.26
C PHE A 114 -8.49 2.00 -10.32
N MET A 115 -9.44 2.83 -9.87
CA MET A 115 -10.87 2.53 -9.99
C MET A 115 -11.28 2.37 -11.46
N THR A 116 -10.85 3.28 -12.35
CA THR A 116 -11.18 3.17 -13.78
C THR A 116 -10.58 1.92 -14.44
N ALA A 117 -9.41 1.46 -13.97
CA ALA A 117 -8.76 0.26 -14.48
C ALA A 117 -9.38 -1.04 -13.92
N THR A 118 -9.99 -0.99 -12.74
CA THR A 118 -10.66 -2.14 -12.12
C THR A 118 -12.13 -2.26 -12.50
N LEU A 119 -12.76 -1.18 -12.99
CA LEU A 119 -14.07 -1.26 -13.60
C LEU A 119 -14.01 -2.07 -14.90
N PRO A 120 -14.91 -3.05 -15.11
CA PRO A 120 -15.00 -3.72 -16.38
C PRO A 120 -15.29 -2.67 -17.44
N SER A 121 -14.45 -2.58 -18.47
CA SER A 121 -14.74 -1.77 -19.63
C SER A 121 -16.02 -2.30 -20.24
N SER A 122 -17.15 -1.65 -19.94
CA SER A 122 -18.37 -1.82 -20.71
C SER A 122 -18.08 -1.17 -22.06
N ALA A 123 -17.34 -1.90 -22.90
CA ALA A 123 -17.28 -1.66 -24.32
C ALA A 123 -18.68 -1.98 -24.84
N VAL A 124 -19.51 -0.95 -24.95
CA VAL A 124 -20.74 -0.94 -25.74
C VAL A 124 -20.37 -0.68 -27.18
#